data_AF-A0A1V2AXR6-F1
#
_entry.id   AF-A0A1V2AXR6-F1
#
_cell.length_a   1.000
_cell.length_b   1.000
_cell.length_c   1.000
_cell.angle_alpha   90.00
_cell.angle_beta   90.00
_cell.angle_gamma   90.00
#
_symmetry.space_group_name_H-M   'P 1'
#
loop_
_entity.id
_entity.type
_entity.pdbx_description
1 polymer ?
#
loop_
_entity_poly.entity_id
_entity_poly.type
_entity_poly.pdbx_seq_one_letter_code
_entity_poly.pdbx_strand_id
1 'polypeptide(L)'
;MPQPHDFYPQNLSVSEIANPYMVANTFFHEYDLAYVKRTIASWMAAVYKTASWNNESPGNLVYFSERLLRLIEAGWLINQMDNSERLANLRLQYPEGEIDMMNPTLYCKFVHKDYPWDYFPRSLTRKEFITPYKVFPKFFQFRTLSEWKEELHNILHIALTGDNMEATGDVIDVLAFKKHLDKLADACHLISVREFEWSNGEIIVKTINTTNNEGENATEKD
;
A
#
# COMPACT_ATOMS: atom_id res chain seq x y z
N MET A 1 -12.28 -13.76 25.40
CA MET A 1 -11.03 -14.36 24.89
C MET A 1 -11.03 -14.17 23.39
N PRO A 2 -9.93 -13.69 22.79
CA PRO A 2 -9.83 -13.64 21.33
C PRO A 2 -9.92 -15.06 20.78
N GLN A 3 -10.73 -15.23 19.74
CA GLN A 3 -10.99 -16.49 19.09
C GLN A 3 -9.87 -16.82 18.10
N PRO A 4 -9.60 -18.10 17.78
CA PRO A 4 -8.54 -18.47 16.85
C PRO A 4 -8.68 -17.82 15.46
N HIS A 5 -9.90 -17.49 15.04
CA HIS A 5 -10.18 -16.83 13.76
C HIS A 5 -9.85 -15.33 13.73
N ASP A 6 -9.61 -14.71 14.88
CA ASP A 6 -9.24 -13.28 14.98
C ASP A 6 -7.81 -13.01 14.46
N PHE A 7 -7.02 -14.08 14.30
CA PHE A 7 -5.61 -14.00 13.90
C PHE A 7 -5.36 -14.26 12.41
N TYR A 8 -6.40 -14.53 11.61
CA TYR A 8 -6.24 -14.90 10.20
C TYR A 8 -6.95 -13.94 9.24
N PRO A 9 -6.51 -13.87 7.98
CA PRO A 9 -7.28 -13.26 6.89
C PRO A 9 -8.68 -13.89 6.81
N GLN A 10 -9.69 -13.04 6.69
CA GLN A 10 -11.11 -13.44 6.60
C GLN A 10 -11.76 -12.93 5.30
N ASN A 11 -11.15 -11.92 4.68
CA ASN A 11 -11.66 -11.23 3.51
C ASN A 11 -10.93 -11.63 2.23
N LEU A 12 -9.88 -12.46 2.32
CA LEU A 12 -9.14 -12.95 1.15
C LEU A 12 -9.68 -14.30 0.66
N SER A 13 -9.73 -14.46 -0.66
CA SER A 13 -9.97 -15.76 -1.29
C SER A 13 -8.75 -16.69 -1.18
N VAL A 14 -8.93 -17.99 -1.45
CA VAL A 14 -7.85 -18.98 -1.40
C VAL A 14 -6.69 -18.62 -2.35
N SER A 15 -7.00 -18.12 -3.54
CA SER A 15 -5.97 -17.68 -4.49
C SER A 15 -5.21 -16.45 -4.00
N GLU A 16 -5.88 -15.52 -3.33
CA GLU A 16 -5.25 -14.34 -2.73
C GLU A 16 -4.41 -14.69 -1.50
N ILE A 17 -4.82 -15.68 -0.70
CA ILE A 17 -3.99 -16.21 0.39
C ILE A 17 -2.73 -16.87 -0.17
N ALA A 18 -2.85 -17.60 -1.27
CA ALA A 18 -1.71 -18.23 -1.93
C ALA A 18 -0.76 -17.22 -2.58
N ASN A 19 -1.28 -16.07 -3.04
CA ASN A 19 -0.47 -14.99 -3.63
C ASN A 19 -0.94 -13.60 -3.15
N PRO A 20 -0.57 -13.18 -1.93
CA PRO A 20 -1.07 -11.94 -1.33
C PRO A 20 -0.57 -10.68 -2.04
N TYR A 21 0.54 -10.78 -2.78
CA TYR A 21 1.10 -9.66 -3.56
C TYR A 21 0.16 -9.23 -4.69
N MET A 22 -0.61 -10.17 -5.25
CA MET A 22 -1.63 -9.84 -6.25
C MET A 22 -2.72 -8.94 -5.68
N VAL A 23 -3.04 -9.04 -4.39
CA VAL A 23 -4.04 -8.17 -3.75
C VAL A 23 -3.58 -6.71 -3.82
N ALA A 24 -2.29 -6.43 -3.58
CA ALA A 24 -1.74 -5.09 -3.73
C ALA A 24 -1.81 -4.62 -5.18
N ASN A 25 -1.47 -5.49 -6.14
CA ASN A 25 -1.54 -5.11 -7.55
C ASN A 25 -2.97 -4.84 -8.04
N THR A 26 -3.94 -5.69 -7.68
CA THR A 26 -5.35 -5.52 -8.01
C THR A 26 -5.90 -4.25 -7.37
N PHE A 27 -5.59 -4.00 -6.09
CA PHE A 27 -6.00 -2.78 -5.40
C PHE A 27 -5.50 -1.52 -6.13
N PHE A 28 -4.23 -1.48 -6.54
CA PHE A 28 -3.67 -0.34 -7.29
C PHE A 28 -3.92 -0.37 -8.80
N HIS A 29 -4.67 -1.36 -9.28
CA HIS A 29 -5.28 -1.34 -10.61
C HIS A 29 -6.66 -0.66 -10.55
N GLU A 30 -7.41 -0.88 -9.47
CA GLU A 30 -8.72 -0.24 -9.23
C GLU A 30 -8.58 1.20 -8.71
N TYR A 31 -7.57 1.48 -7.89
CA TYR A 31 -7.37 2.77 -7.26
C TYR A 31 -5.98 3.33 -7.53
N ASP A 32 -5.92 4.56 -8.04
CA ASP A 32 -4.65 5.29 -8.12
C ASP A 32 -4.19 5.73 -6.71
N LEU A 33 -2.87 5.83 -6.48
CA LEU A 33 -2.33 6.17 -5.16
C LEU A 33 -2.85 7.52 -4.65
N ALA A 34 -3.00 8.52 -5.53
CA ALA A 34 -3.45 9.83 -5.13
C ALA A 34 -4.89 9.79 -4.59
N TYR A 35 -5.77 9.03 -5.24
CA TYR A 35 -7.13 8.74 -4.75
C TYR A 35 -7.08 8.06 -3.38
N VAL A 36 -6.32 6.97 -3.23
CA VAL A 36 -6.20 6.23 -1.96
C VAL A 36 -5.83 7.16 -0.81
N LYS A 37 -4.80 8.01 -1.00
CA LYS A 37 -4.32 8.96 0.02
C LYS A 37 -5.35 10.03 0.35
N ARG A 38 -6.05 10.57 -0.66
CA ARG A 38 -7.13 11.55 -0.46
C ARG A 38 -8.31 10.95 0.29
N THR A 39 -8.71 9.72 -0.05
CA THR A 39 -9.82 9.01 0.58
C THR A 39 -9.51 8.69 2.03
N ILE A 40 -8.32 8.15 2.33
CA ILE A 40 -7.85 7.95 3.70
C ILE A 40 -7.85 9.28 4.47
N ALA A 41 -7.26 10.35 3.92
CA ALA A 41 -7.22 11.65 4.60
C ALA A 41 -8.61 12.21 4.90
N SER A 42 -9.51 12.11 3.93
CA SER A 42 -10.88 12.56 4.07
C SER A 42 -11.63 11.75 5.13
N TRP A 43 -11.40 10.43 5.17
CA TRP A 43 -12.10 9.55 6.08
C TRP A 43 -11.68 9.83 7.52
N MET A 44 -10.36 9.92 7.74
CA MET A 44 -9.80 10.32 9.03
C MET A 44 -10.27 11.71 9.48
N ALA A 45 -10.49 12.65 8.54
CA ALA A 45 -11.05 13.96 8.86
C ALA A 45 -12.54 13.92 9.22
N ALA A 46 -13.32 13.00 8.63
CA ALA A 46 -14.74 12.82 8.93
C ALA A 46 -14.96 12.32 10.36
N VAL A 47 -14.05 11.49 10.88
CA VAL A 47 -14.10 10.96 12.27
C VAL A 47 -14.04 12.08 13.32
N TYR A 48 -13.36 13.19 13.02
CA TYR A 48 -13.27 14.34 13.91
C TYR A 48 -14.41 15.34 13.76
N LYS A 49 -15.14 15.31 12.65
CA LYS A 49 -16.22 16.25 12.39
C LYS A 49 -17.50 15.70 13.00
N THR A 50 -18.30 16.55 13.63
CA THR A 50 -19.71 16.26 13.99
C THR A 50 -20.64 16.15 12.76
N ALA A 51 -20.06 16.10 11.56
CA ALA A 51 -20.77 15.97 10.30
C ALA A 51 -20.36 14.64 9.68
N SER A 52 -21.36 13.84 9.29
CA SER A 52 -21.17 12.58 8.58
C SER A 52 -20.36 12.77 7.30
N TRP A 53 -19.67 11.71 6.88
CA TRP A 53 -19.00 11.63 5.58
C TRP A 53 -19.85 12.23 4.46
N ASN A 54 -19.33 13.26 3.78
CA ASN A 54 -20.05 14.03 2.76
C ASN A 54 -19.27 14.21 1.45
N ASN A 55 -18.07 13.63 1.35
CA ASN A 55 -17.25 13.74 0.14
C ASN A 55 -17.84 12.94 -1.03
N GLU A 56 -18.47 11.79 -0.75
CA GLU A 56 -19.10 10.91 -1.73
C GLU A 56 -20.26 10.13 -1.08
N SER A 57 -20.92 9.25 -1.85
CA SER A 57 -21.90 8.30 -1.31
C SER A 57 -21.29 7.50 -0.15
N PRO A 58 -21.98 7.36 1.00
CA PRO A 58 -21.57 6.48 2.09
C PRO A 58 -21.18 5.07 1.64
N GLY A 59 -21.87 4.53 0.64
CA GLY A 59 -21.57 3.21 0.07
C GLY A 59 -20.17 3.11 -0.56
N ASN A 60 -19.64 4.19 -1.12
CA ASN A 60 -18.28 4.21 -1.67
C ASN A 60 -17.23 4.08 -0.56
N LEU A 61 -17.47 4.72 0.59
CA LEU A 61 -16.56 4.61 1.73
C LEU A 61 -16.57 3.20 2.32
N VAL A 62 -17.76 2.59 2.45
CA VAL A 62 -17.90 1.19 2.87
C VAL A 62 -17.11 0.28 1.94
N TYR A 63 -17.35 0.37 0.63
CA TYR A 63 -16.64 -0.44 -0.36
C TYR A 63 -15.12 -0.22 -0.33
N PHE A 64 -14.67 1.04 -0.24
CA PHE A 64 -13.24 1.35 -0.10
C PHE A 64 -12.65 0.75 1.18
N SER A 65 -13.37 0.81 2.31
CA SER A 65 -12.91 0.25 3.58
C SER A 65 -12.72 -1.28 3.51
N GLU A 66 -13.62 -1.99 2.83
CA GLU A 66 -13.52 -3.44 2.61
C GLU A 66 -12.31 -3.78 1.73
N ARG A 67 -12.08 -3.00 0.67
CA ARG A 67 -10.90 -3.16 -0.20
C ARG A 67 -9.60 -2.87 0.54
N LEU A 68 -9.58 -1.84 1.39
CA LEU A 68 -8.43 -1.51 2.24
C LEU A 68 -8.18 -2.60 3.29
N LEU A 69 -9.24 -3.19 3.86
CA LEU A 69 -9.11 -4.28 4.81
C LEU A 69 -8.47 -5.53 4.18
N ARG A 70 -8.86 -5.87 2.96
CA ARG A 70 -8.21 -6.94 2.17
C ARG A 70 -6.73 -6.65 1.94
N LEU A 71 -6.38 -5.39 1.65
CA LEU A 71 -4.99 -4.97 1.49
C LEU A 71 -4.20 -5.12 2.81
N ILE A 72 -4.81 -4.80 3.96
CA ILE A 72 -4.21 -5.02 5.29
C ILE A 72 -3.98 -6.52 5.54
N GLU A 73 -4.97 -7.36 5.27
CA GLU A 73 -4.84 -8.83 5.44
C GLU A 73 -3.73 -9.41 4.54
N ALA A 74 -3.65 -8.95 3.29
CA ALA A 74 -2.58 -9.34 2.38
C ALA A 74 -1.22 -8.86 2.89
N GLY A 75 -1.13 -7.63 3.42
CA GLY A 75 0.05 -7.11 4.07
C GLY A 75 0.51 -7.97 5.26
N TRP A 76 -0.44 -8.53 6.02
CA TRP A 76 -0.12 -9.44 7.14
C TRP A 76 0.47 -10.76 6.67
N LEU A 77 -0.03 -11.33 5.58
CA LEU A 77 0.56 -12.51 4.96
C LEU A 77 1.96 -12.22 4.39
N ILE A 78 2.10 -11.10 3.66
CA ILE A 78 3.40 -10.65 3.11
C ILE A 78 4.42 -10.48 4.23
N ASN A 79 4.02 -9.96 5.39
CA ASN A 79 4.89 -9.78 6.56
C ASN A 79 5.52 -11.08 7.08
N GLN A 80 4.88 -12.22 6.85
CA GLN A 80 5.33 -13.54 7.31
C GLN A 80 6.17 -14.27 6.25
N MET A 81 6.20 -13.78 5.03
CA MET A 81 6.92 -14.39 3.93
C MET A 81 8.37 -13.90 3.87
N ASP A 82 9.24 -14.71 3.28
CA ASP A 82 10.56 -14.21 2.87
C ASP A 82 10.40 -13.33 1.64
N ASN A 83 10.74 -12.05 1.81
CA ASN A 83 10.65 -11.05 0.76
C ASN A 83 12.01 -10.60 0.25
N SER A 84 13.10 -11.25 0.66
CA SER A 84 14.47 -10.79 0.38
C SER A 84 14.80 -10.75 -1.13
N GLU A 85 14.29 -11.71 -1.88
CA GLU A 85 14.52 -11.87 -3.33
C GLU A 85 13.43 -11.22 -4.22
N ARG A 86 12.50 -10.48 -3.61
CA ARG A 86 11.38 -9.85 -4.32
C ARG A 86 11.82 -8.60 -5.09
N LEU A 87 11.32 -8.43 -6.31
CA LEU A 87 11.73 -7.38 -7.25
C LEU A 87 11.49 -5.96 -6.75
N ALA A 88 10.52 -5.75 -5.85
CA ALA A 88 10.30 -4.44 -5.25
C ALA A 88 11.50 -3.98 -4.40
N ASN A 89 12.40 -4.89 -4.03
CA ASN A 89 13.69 -4.58 -3.41
C ASN A 89 14.67 -4.07 -4.46
N LEU A 90 14.86 -2.77 -4.49
CA LEU A 90 15.76 -2.13 -5.46
C LEU A 90 17.23 -2.54 -5.27
N ARG A 91 17.60 -3.06 -4.11
CA ARG A 91 18.96 -3.58 -3.85
C ARG A 91 19.33 -4.79 -4.71
N LEU A 92 18.34 -5.49 -5.27
CA LEU A 92 18.58 -6.60 -6.19
C LEU A 92 18.98 -6.12 -7.60
N GLN A 93 18.67 -4.86 -7.91
CA GLN A 93 18.83 -4.27 -9.24
C GLN A 93 19.89 -3.17 -9.27
N TYR A 94 20.12 -2.51 -8.13
CA TYR A 94 20.97 -1.32 -8.02
C TYR A 94 21.79 -1.33 -6.72
N PRO A 95 23.07 -0.91 -6.78
CA PRO A 95 23.80 -0.52 -5.57
C PRO A 95 23.07 0.62 -4.85
N GLU A 96 23.03 0.61 -3.50
CA GLU A 96 22.25 1.59 -2.73
C GLU A 96 22.66 3.06 -2.98
N GLY A 97 23.91 3.30 -3.38
CA GLY A 97 24.42 4.63 -3.75
C GLY A 97 23.88 5.17 -5.08
N GLU A 98 23.40 4.30 -5.96
CA GLU A 98 22.99 4.62 -7.34
C GLU A 98 21.47 4.70 -7.51
N ILE A 99 20.71 4.41 -6.45
CA ILE A 99 19.25 4.49 -6.47
C ILE A 99 18.83 5.97 -6.47
N ASP A 100 18.50 6.48 -7.65
CA ASP A 100 17.81 7.77 -7.81
C ASP A 100 16.34 7.62 -7.42
N MET A 101 16.00 8.01 -6.19
CA MET A 101 14.63 7.98 -5.69
C MET A 101 13.66 8.87 -6.47
N MET A 102 14.16 9.88 -7.19
CA MET A 102 13.33 10.79 -7.97
C MET A 102 12.95 10.22 -9.32
N ASN A 103 13.62 9.15 -9.78
CA ASN A 103 13.29 8.46 -11.01
C ASN A 103 11.83 7.94 -10.99
N PRO A 104 10.93 8.52 -11.82
CA PRO A 104 9.52 8.15 -11.83
C PRO A 104 9.24 6.68 -12.13
N THR A 105 10.13 5.99 -12.86
CA THR A 105 9.91 4.57 -13.19
C THR A 105 9.90 3.67 -11.96
N LEU A 106 10.45 4.13 -10.82
CA LEU A 106 10.50 3.39 -9.58
C LEU A 106 9.22 3.47 -8.74
N TYR A 107 8.32 4.40 -9.05
CA TYR A 107 7.12 4.66 -8.22
C TYR A 107 5.90 5.13 -9.01
N CYS A 108 5.99 5.36 -10.31
CA CYS A 108 4.89 5.86 -11.13
C CYS A 108 4.67 4.92 -12.31
N LYS A 109 3.41 4.50 -12.52
CA LYS A 109 3.04 3.72 -13.71
C LYS A 109 3.14 4.63 -14.95
N PHE A 110 3.48 4.06 -16.10
CA PHE A 110 3.63 4.83 -17.36
C PHE A 110 2.38 5.64 -17.72
N VAL A 111 1.19 5.13 -17.40
CA VAL A 111 -0.10 5.81 -17.61
C VAL A 111 -0.24 7.14 -16.84
N HIS A 112 0.60 7.39 -15.83
CA HIS A 112 0.57 8.59 -15.00
C HIS A 112 1.85 9.43 -15.10
N LYS A 113 2.64 9.23 -16.16
CA LYS A 113 3.95 9.88 -16.37
C LYS A 113 3.90 11.42 -16.41
N ASP A 114 2.72 12.00 -16.67
CA ASP A 114 2.54 13.45 -16.76
C ASP A 114 2.50 14.13 -15.38
N TYR A 115 2.16 13.37 -14.33
CA TYR A 115 2.06 13.86 -12.94
C TYR A 115 2.73 12.90 -11.96
N PRO A 116 4.02 12.56 -12.15
CA PRO A 116 4.68 11.50 -11.37
C PRO A 116 4.73 11.84 -9.89
N TRP A 117 4.86 13.12 -9.56
CA TRP A 117 4.93 13.61 -8.19
C TRP A 117 3.68 13.26 -7.38
N ASP A 118 2.50 13.14 -7.98
CA ASP A 118 1.30 12.75 -7.23
C ASP A 118 1.39 11.31 -6.70
N TYR A 119 2.23 10.49 -7.32
CA TYR A 119 2.48 9.08 -6.99
C TYR A 119 3.75 8.87 -6.16
N PHE A 120 4.48 9.95 -5.86
CA PHE A 120 5.69 9.84 -5.05
C PHE A 120 5.33 9.41 -3.60
N PRO A 121 5.92 8.33 -3.07
CA PRO A 121 5.57 7.73 -1.78
C PRO A 121 6.14 8.52 -0.59
N ARG A 122 5.51 9.67 -0.30
CA ARG A 122 5.98 10.67 0.68
C ARG A 122 6.02 10.18 2.13
N SER A 123 5.30 9.12 2.48
CA SER A 123 5.25 8.64 3.87
C SER A 123 6.39 7.66 4.22
N LEU A 124 7.11 7.16 3.22
CA LEU A 124 8.18 6.20 3.40
C LEU A 124 9.51 6.88 3.72
N THR A 125 10.28 6.28 4.62
CA THR A 125 11.70 6.60 4.74
C THR A 125 12.48 6.07 3.52
N ARG A 126 13.69 6.57 3.25
CA ARG A 126 14.57 6.04 2.18
C ARG A 126 14.75 4.52 2.26
N LYS A 127 14.94 3.97 3.45
CA LYS A 127 15.09 2.51 3.65
C LYS A 127 13.82 1.74 3.29
N GLU A 128 12.65 2.31 3.56
CA GLU A 128 11.35 1.74 3.21
C GLU A 128 11.05 1.93 1.71
N PHE A 129 11.46 3.04 1.11
CA PHE A 129 11.38 3.22 -0.34
C PHE A 129 12.20 2.17 -1.09
N ILE A 130 13.43 1.88 -0.63
CA ILE A 130 14.31 0.89 -1.26
C ILE A 130 13.82 -0.54 -1.02
N THR A 131 13.23 -0.80 0.15
CA THR A 131 12.73 -2.12 0.58
C THR A 131 11.33 -1.94 1.19
N PRO A 132 10.26 -1.90 0.38
CA PRO A 132 8.90 -1.59 0.85
C PRO A 132 8.39 -2.57 1.90
N TYR A 133 8.87 -3.81 1.87
CA TYR A 133 8.54 -4.84 2.85
C TYR A 133 8.90 -4.48 4.30
N LYS A 134 9.82 -3.52 4.53
CA LYS A 134 10.18 -3.05 5.88
C LYS A 134 9.05 -2.28 6.58
N VAL A 135 7.99 -1.91 5.86
CA VAL A 135 6.82 -1.26 6.44
C VAL A 135 5.97 -2.23 7.26
N PHE A 136 5.77 -3.46 6.77
CA PHE A 136 4.81 -4.39 7.39
C PHE A 136 5.14 -4.75 8.85
N PRO A 137 6.41 -5.04 9.24
CA PRO A 137 6.71 -5.36 10.64
C PRO A 137 6.33 -4.22 11.59
N LYS A 138 6.62 -2.97 11.19
CA LYS A 138 6.27 -1.78 12.00
C LYS A 138 4.76 -1.53 12.01
N PHE A 139 4.10 -1.76 10.89
CA PHE A 139 2.65 -1.63 10.75
C PHE A 139 1.91 -2.59 11.70
N PHE A 140 2.38 -3.85 11.78
CA PHE A 140 1.79 -4.86 12.67
C PHE A 140 2.33 -4.84 14.11
N GLN A 141 3.43 -4.13 14.36
CA GLN A 141 3.87 -3.78 15.70
C GLN A 141 3.04 -2.65 16.31
N PHE A 142 2.60 -1.68 15.48
CA PHE A 142 1.72 -0.61 15.94
C PHE A 142 0.36 -1.14 16.36
N ARG A 143 -0.24 -2.02 15.55
CA ARG A 143 -1.48 -2.73 15.84
C ARG A 143 -1.46 -4.11 15.19
N THR A 144 -1.94 -5.12 15.88
CA THR A 144 -2.13 -6.47 15.35
C THR A 144 -3.20 -6.49 14.25
N LEU A 145 -3.28 -7.59 13.49
CA LEU A 145 -4.29 -7.73 12.44
C LEU A 145 -5.72 -7.60 12.98
N SER A 146 -6.01 -8.20 14.15
CA SER A 146 -7.31 -8.11 14.80
C SER A 146 -7.65 -6.68 15.20
N GLU A 147 -6.70 -5.97 15.82
CA GLU A 147 -6.90 -4.56 16.21
C GLU A 147 -7.12 -3.68 14.98
N TRP A 148 -6.40 -3.91 13.87
CA TRP A 148 -6.67 -3.19 12.62
C TRP A 148 -8.09 -3.43 12.09
N LYS A 149 -8.60 -4.66 12.16
CA LYS A 149 -9.97 -4.99 11.71
C LYS A 149 -11.03 -4.24 12.54
N GLU A 150 -10.90 -4.32 13.85
CA GLU A 150 -11.82 -3.70 14.80
C GLU A 150 -11.79 -2.17 14.68
N GLU A 151 -10.61 -1.57 14.70
CA GLU A 151 -10.44 -0.12 14.63
C GLU A 151 -10.90 0.44 13.30
N LEU A 152 -10.61 -0.23 12.18
CA LEU A 152 -11.08 0.20 10.87
C LEU A 152 -12.62 0.15 10.79
N HIS A 153 -13.25 -0.85 11.40
CA HIS A 153 -14.70 -0.94 11.51
C HIS A 153 -15.30 0.18 12.37
N ASN A 154 -14.71 0.46 13.54
CA ASN A 154 -15.18 1.50 14.45
C ASN A 154 -15.06 2.89 13.80
N ILE A 155 -13.92 3.18 13.17
CA ILE A 155 -13.67 4.44 12.47
C ILE A 155 -14.60 4.60 11.26
N LEU A 156 -14.96 3.52 10.58
CA LEU A 156 -15.99 3.55 9.53
C LEU A 156 -17.33 3.94 10.10
N HIS A 157 -17.76 3.28 11.19
CA HIS A 157 -19.04 3.54 11.83
C HIS A 157 -19.15 5.01 12.28
N ILE A 158 -18.15 5.51 13.00
CA ILE A 158 -18.10 6.90 13.48
C ILE A 158 -18.21 7.89 12.31
N ALA A 159 -17.44 7.68 11.23
CA ALA A 159 -17.48 8.55 10.06
C ALA A 159 -18.85 8.56 9.35
N LEU A 160 -19.60 7.47 9.43
CA LEU A 160 -20.90 7.33 8.79
C LEU A 160 -22.06 7.88 9.64
N THR A 161 -22.03 7.69 10.96
CA THR A 161 -23.08 8.22 11.85
C THR A 161 -22.93 9.71 12.11
N GLY A 162 -21.71 10.24 12.00
CA GLY A 162 -21.41 11.63 12.38
C GLY A 162 -21.36 11.85 13.89
N ASP A 163 -21.36 10.76 14.68
CA ASP A 163 -21.07 10.82 16.11
C ASP A 163 -19.65 11.36 16.29
N ASN A 164 -19.45 12.23 17.29
CA ASN A 164 -18.09 12.66 17.60
C ASN A 164 -17.38 11.56 18.43
N MET A 165 -16.10 11.37 18.13
CA MET A 165 -15.21 10.45 18.85
C MET A 165 -15.17 10.70 20.38
N GLU A 166 -15.51 11.91 20.83
CA GLU A 166 -15.63 12.24 22.26
C GLU A 166 -16.84 11.58 22.94
N ALA A 167 -17.94 11.31 22.21
CA ALA A 167 -19.11 10.64 22.75
C ALA A 167 -18.93 9.13 22.90
N THR A 168 -18.01 8.52 22.13
CA THR A 168 -17.72 7.07 22.21
C THR A 168 -16.71 6.73 23.30
N GLY A 169 -15.96 7.71 23.83
CA GLY A 169 -14.97 7.51 24.89
C GLY A 169 -13.65 6.88 24.41
N ASP A 170 -13.50 6.63 23.12
CA ASP A 170 -12.31 6.02 22.52
C ASP A 170 -11.25 7.08 22.18
N VAL A 171 -10.00 6.81 22.57
CA VAL A 171 -8.83 7.67 22.27
C VAL A 171 -8.02 7.04 21.12
N ILE A 172 -8.65 6.85 19.97
CA ILE A 172 -7.96 6.47 18.74
C ILE A 172 -7.05 7.62 18.31
N ASP A 173 -5.73 7.41 18.31
CA ASP A 173 -4.80 8.34 17.66
C ASP A 173 -4.97 8.26 16.14
N VAL A 174 -5.97 8.99 15.61
CA VAL A 174 -6.33 9.01 14.18
C VAL A 174 -5.15 9.51 13.34
N LEU A 175 -4.30 10.39 13.87
CA LEU A 175 -3.11 10.86 13.17
C LEU A 175 -2.09 9.74 13.01
N ALA A 176 -1.80 8.99 14.07
CA ALA A 176 -0.94 7.82 13.99
C ALA A 176 -1.56 6.72 13.11
N PHE A 177 -2.87 6.50 13.21
CA PHE A 177 -3.61 5.54 12.38
C PHE A 177 -3.47 5.88 10.88
N LYS A 178 -3.78 7.14 10.52
CA LYS A 178 -3.58 7.68 9.18
C LYS A 178 -2.15 7.49 8.68
N LYS A 179 -1.17 7.84 9.51
CA LYS A 179 0.26 7.74 9.16
C LYS A 179 0.65 6.30 8.81
N HIS A 180 0.15 5.31 9.55
CA HIS A 180 0.43 3.90 9.25
C HIS A 180 -0.30 3.42 7.99
N LEU A 181 -1.56 3.81 7.79
CA LEU A 181 -2.28 3.52 6.53
C LEU A 181 -1.61 4.15 5.32
N ASP A 182 -1.14 5.39 5.44
CA ASP A 182 -0.40 6.09 4.39
C ASP A 182 0.89 5.35 4.01
N LYS A 183 1.60 4.78 4.99
CA LYS A 183 2.80 3.97 4.77
C LYS A 183 2.49 2.64 4.11
N LEU A 184 1.42 1.98 4.55
CA LEU A 184 0.94 0.74 3.93
C LEU A 184 0.61 0.98 2.46
N ALA A 185 -0.18 2.02 2.16
CA ALA A 185 -0.56 2.40 0.81
C ALA A 185 0.68 2.67 -0.07
N ASP A 186 1.62 3.49 0.41
CA ASP A 186 2.84 3.79 -0.34
C ASP A 186 3.69 2.53 -0.60
N ALA A 187 3.84 1.64 0.41
CA ALA A 187 4.61 0.41 0.25
C ALA A 187 3.96 -0.58 -0.72
N CYS A 188 2.66 -0.80 -0.60
CA CYS A 188 1.90 -1.67 -1.50
C CYS A 188 1.86 -1.11 -2.93
N HIS A 189 1.81 0.21 -3.09
CA HIS A 189 1.93 0.86 -4.40
C HIS A 189 3.29 0.58 -5.04
N LEU A 190 4.38 0.71 -4.29
CA LEU A 190 5.72 0.37 -4.77
C LEU A 190 5.82 -1.11 -5.18
N ILE A 191 5.22 -2.02 -4.41
CA ILE A 191 5.14 -3.46 -4.78
C ILE A 191 4.38 -3.61 -6.10
N SER A 192 3.22 -2.98 -6.27
CA SER A 192 2.45 -3.02 -7.52
C SER A 192 3.28 -2.52 -8.72
N VAL A 193 3.91 -1.35 -8.60
CA VAL A 193 4.65 -0.70 -9.70
C VAL A 193 5.89 -1.48 -10.10
N ARG A 194 6.61 -2.07 -9.14
CA ARG A 194 7.93 -2.66 -9.37
C ARG A 194 7.87 -4.14 -9.71
N GLU A 195 6.85 -4.85 -9.28
CA GLU A 195 6.77 -6.30 -9.49
C GLU A 195 5.82 -6.71 -10.60
N PHE A 196 4.88 -5.84 -10.99
CA PHE A 196 3.82 -6.20 -11.91
C PHE A 196 3.69 -5.22 -13.06
N GLU A 197 3.28 -5.76 -14.21
CA GLU A 197 2.84 -5.00 -15.38
C GLU A 197 1.51 -5.55 -15.87
N TRP A 198 0.73 -4.68 -16.51
CA TRP A 198 -0.51 -5.07 -17.16
C TRP A 198 -0.30 -5.08 -18.66
N SER A 199 -0.47 -6.24 -19.28
CA SER A 199 -0.35 -6.42 -20.72
C SER A 199 -1.50 -7.28 -21.21
N ASN A 200 -2.21 -6.82 -22.24
CA ASN A 200 -3.36 -7.51 -22.84
C ASN A 200 -4.45 -7.95 -21.85
N GLY A 201 -4.65 -7.19 -20.76
CA GLY A 201 -5.65 -7.50 -19.73
C GLY A 201 -5.19 -8.54 -18.70
N GLU A 202 -3.95 -9.03 -18.79
CA GLU A 202 -3.35 -9.97 -17.85
C GLU A 202 -2.27 -9.30 -17.01
N ILE A 203 -2.08 -9.81 -15.79
CA ILE A 203 -1.00 -9.40 -14.89
C ILE A 203 0.24 -10.21 -15.22
N ILE A 204 1.32 -9.54 -15.57
CA ILE A 204 2.63 -10.13 -15.80
C ILE A 204 3.54 -9.75 -14.62
N VAL A 205 4.18 -10.75 -14.01
CA VAL A 205 5.26 -10.49 -13.03
C VAL A 205 6.50 -10.08 -13.82
N LYS A 206 7.10 -8.94 -13.46
CA LYS A 206 8.34 -8.47 -14.09
C LYS A 206 9.45 -9.48 -13.86
N THR A 207 10.48 -9.42 -14.69
CA THR A 207 11.73 -10.17 -14.49
C THR A 207 12.87 -9.18 -14.27
N ILE A 208 13.90 -9.59 -13.53
CA ILE A 208 15.15 -8.81 -13.46
C ILE A 208 15.74 -8.86 -14.86
N ASN A 209 15.85 -7.70 -15.53
CA ASN A 209 16.65 -7.62 -16.74
C ASN A 209 18.13 -7.64 -16.33
N THR A 210 18.75 -8.82 -16.38
CA THR A 210 20.21 -8.96 -16.40
C THR A 210 20.75 -8.56 -17.77
N THR A 211 20.65 -7.27 -18.12
CA THR A 211 21.42 -6.74 -19.25
C THR A 211 22.76 -6.25 -18.74
N ASN A 212 23.76 -7.06 -19.05
CA ASN A 212 25.18 -6.81 -18.91
C ASN A 212 25.55 -5.45 -19.51
N ASN A 213 26.19 -4.60 -18.71
CA ASN A 213 27.10 -3.58 -19.23
C ASN A 213 28.42 -4.28 -19.60
N GLU A 214 28.43 -4.98 -20.72
CA GLU A 214 29.64 -5.32 -21.45
C GLU A 214 29.40 -4.99 -22.93
N GLY A 215 30.10 -3.97 -23.44
CA GLY A 215 30.31 -3.81 -24.88
C GLY A 215 29.91 -2.49 -25.53
N GLU A 216 30.37 -1.34 -25.03
CA GLU A 216 30.68 -0.21 -25.92
C GLU A 216 32.09 0.30 -25.58
N ASN A 217 33.09 -0.45 -26.05
CA ASN A 217 34.45 0.02 -26.28
C ASN A 217 34.96 -0.65 -27.56
N ALA A 218 35.55 0.16 -28.45
CA ALA A 218 35.96 -0.12 -29.84
C ALA A 218 34.78 -0.03 -30.83
N THR A 219 34.73 0.85 -31.82
CA THR A 219 35.72 1.46 -32.73
C THR A 219 35.06 2.73 -33.31
N GLU A 220 35.72 3.87 -33.56
CA GLU A 220 36.61 4.12 -34.69
C GLU A 220 37.44 5.39 -34.41
N LYS A 221 38.76 5.24 -34.42
CA LYS A 221 39.64 6.22 -35.03
C LYS A 221 39.80 5.76 -36.47
N ASP A 222 39.53 6.64 -37.42
CA ASP A 222 40.41 6.97 -38.56
C ASP A 222 39.93 8.27 -39.21
#